data_AF-A0A8T6BN06-F1
#
_entry.id   AF-A0A8T6BN06-F1
#
_cell.length_a   1.000
_cell.length_b   1.000
_cell.length_c   1.000
_cell.angle_alpha   90.00
_cell.angle_beta   90.00
_cell.angle_gamma   90.00
#
_symmetry.space_group_name_H-M   'P 1'
#
loop_
_entity.id
_entity.type
_entity.pdbx_description
1 polymer ?
#
loop_
_entity_poly.entity_id
_entity_poly.type
_entity_poly.pdbx_seq_one_letter_code
_entity_poly.pdbx_strand_id
1 'polypeptide(L)'
;MKTDTPSLETPQAARLRRRQLIRQLLERDKTPLAILFMAAVVGTLVGLAAVAFDKGVAWLQNQRMGALVHTADNYPLLLTVAFLCSAVLAMFGYFLVRKYAPEAGGSGIPEIEGALEDQRPVRWWRVLPVKFFGGLGTLGGGMVLGREGPTVQIGGNIGRMVLDIFRLKGDEARHTLLATGAAAGLAAAFNAPLAGILFIIEEMRPQFRYTLI
;
A
#
# COMPACT_ATOMS: atom_id res chain seq x y z
N MET A 1 39.59 -33.18 26.32
CA MET A 1 38.68 -32.09 25.91
C MET A 1 37.95 -32.59 24.67
N LYS A 2 36.74 -33.13 24.85
CA LYS A 2 35.99 -33.78 23.76
C LYS A 2 35.49 -32.71 22.79
N THR A 3 35.80 -32.93 21.52
CA THR A 3 35.33 -32.18 20.37
C THR A 3 33.88 -32.58 20.09
N ASP A 4 32.95 -31.64 20.25
CA ASP A 4 31.57 -31.80 19.79
C ASP A 4 31.56 -31.83 18.27
N THR A 5 31.38 -33.02 17.73
CA THR A 5 31.21 -33.29 16.31
C THR A 5 29.75 -33.03 15.91
N PRO A 6 29.49 -32.60 14.66
CA PRO A 6 28.15 -32.23 14.20
C PRO A 6 27.26 -33.47 14.16
N SER A 7 26.05 -33.34 14.70
CA SER A 7 25.04 -34.40 14.71
C SER A 7 24.78 -34.95 13.30
N LEU A 8 25.11 -36.23 13.09
CA LEU A 8 24.81 -37.00 11.89
C LEU A 8 23.31 -36.96 11.58
N GLU A 9 22.91 -36.31 10.49
CA GLU A 9 21.54 -36.44 9.97
C GLU A 9 21.27 -37.92 9.65
N THR A 10 20.21 -38.48 10.23
CA THR A 10 19.85 -39.88 9.97
C THR A 10 19.47 -40.05 8.48
N PRO A 11 19.90 -41.13 7.80
CA PRO A 11 19.60 -41.37 6.38
C PRO A 11 18.10 -41.34 6.03
N GLN A 12 17.24 -41.59 7.01
CA GLN A 12 15.79 -41.51 6.90
C GLN A 12 15.29 -40.06 6.82
N ALA A 13 15.85 -39.14 7.61
CA ALA A 13 15.51 -37.70 7.57
C ALA A 13 15.87 -37.08 6.21
N ALA A 14 17.05 -37.44 5.66
CA ALA A 14 17.47 -37.00 4.33
C ALA A 14 16.54 -37.49 3.20
N ARG A 15 16.06 -38.74 3.28
CA ARG A 15 15.11 -39.31 2.31
C ARG A 15 13.73 -38.65 2.40
N LEU A 16 13.24 -38.36 3.61
CA LEU A 16 11.97 -37.67 3.83
C LEU A 16 12.02 -36.23 3.30
N ARG A 17 13.09 -35.49 3.61
CA ARG A 17 13.32 -34.15 3.05
C ARG A 17 13.39 -34.16 1.52
N ARG A 18 14.10 -35.12 0.92
CA ARG A 18 14.15 -35.26 -0.54
C ARG A 18 12.76 -35.50 -1.15
N ARG A 19 11.94 -36.36 -0.54
CA ARG A 19 10.57 -36.62 -0.99
C ARG A 19 9.67 -35.39 -0.86
N GLN A 20 9.78 -34.67 0.25
CA GLN A 20 9.06 -33.40 0.46
C GLN A 20 9.48 -32.35 -0.56
N LEU A 21 10.78 -32.20 -0.82
CA LEU A 21 11.31 -31.26 -1.81
C LEU A 21 10.83 -31.61 -3.22
N ILE A 22 10.89 -32.88 -3.63
CA ILE A 22 10.39 -33.31 -4.95
C ILE A 22 8.89 -32.99 -5.06
N ARG A 23 8.11 -33.24 -4.00
CA ARG A 23 6.69 -32.90 -3.98
C ARG A 23 6.46 -31.39 -4.07
N GLN A 24 7.22 -30.57 -3.33
CA GLN A 24 7.15 -29.11 -3.41
C GLN A 24 7.51 -28.59 -4.80
N LEU A 25 8.54 -29.15 -5.44
CA LEU A 25 8.93 -28.78 -6.81
C LEU A 25 7.84 -29.14 -7.84
N LEU A 26 7.17 -30.28 -7.68
CA LEU A 26 6.06 -30.71 -8.55
C LEU A 26 4.77 -29.90 -8.34
N GLU A 27 4.58 -29.34 -7.15
CA GLU A 27 3.43 -28.51 -6.78
C GLU A 27 3.72 -27.00 -6.84
N ARG A 28 4.93 -26.60 -7.27
CA ARG A 28 5.33 -25.20 -7.34
C ARG A 28 4.49 -24.43 -8.36
N ASP A 29 4.19 -23.18 -8.04
CA ASP A 29 3.49 -22.23 -8.93
C ASP A 29 2.05 -22.63 -9.29
N LYS A 30 1.37 -23.33 -8.37
CA LYS A 30 -0.04 -23.70 -8.50
C LYS A 30 -0.94 -22.79 -7.68
N THR A 31 -0.87 -21.48 -7.93
CA THR A 31 -1.74 -20.51 -7.25
C THR A 31 -3.21 -20.78 -7.59
N PRO A 32 -4.11 -20.78 -6.59
CA PRO A 32 -5.54 -20.94 -6.82
C PRO A 32 -6.10 -19.89 -7.79
N LEU A 33 -6.87 -20.33 -8.80
CA LEU A 33 -7.46 -19.45 -9.82
C LEU A 33 -8.31 -18.31 -9.21
N ALA A 34 -8.95 -18.56 -8.07
CA ALA A 34 -9.70 -17.55 -7.33
C ALA A 34 -8.82 -16.37 -6.87
N ILE A 35 -7.58 -16.64 -6.43
CA ILE A 35 -6.64 -15.60 -6.01
C ILE A 35 -6.17 -14.80 -7.22
N LEU A 36 -5.86 -15.46 -8.35
CA LEU A 36 -5.45 -14.80 -9.59
C LEU A 36 -6.54 -13.86 -10.13
N PHE A 37 -7.78 -14.33 -10.17
CA PHE A 37 -8.91 -13.51 -10.62
C PHE A 37 -9.12 -12.29 -9.70
N MET A 38 -9.08 -12.50 -8.38
CA MET A 38 -9.25 -11.41 -7.42
C MET A 38 -8.08 -10.42 -7.43
N ALA A 39 -6.85 -10.88 -7.70
CA ALA A 39 -5.69 -10.02 -7.89
C ALA A 39 -5.88 -9.05 -9.07
N ALA A 40 -6.46 -9.51 -10.18
CA ALA A 40 -6.79 -8.66 -11.33
C ALA A 40 -7.85 -7.60 -10.98
N VAL A 41 -8.88 -7.98 -10.21
CA VAL A 41 -9.91 -7.04 -9.72
C VAL A 41 -9.28 -6.00 -8.79
N VAL A 42 -8.44 -6.42 -7.84
CA VAL A 42 -7.71 -5.51 -6.94
C VAL A 42 -6.88 -4.52 -7.74
N GLY A 43 -6.02 -4.99 -8.66
CA GLY A 43 -5.19 -4.11 -9.48
C GLY A 43 -5.99 -3.07 -10.27
N THR A 44 -7.14 -3.48 -10.83
CA THR A 44 -8.05 -2.56 -11.55
C THR A 44 -8.61 -1.48 -10.62
N LEU A 45 -9.13 -1.85 -9.46
CA LEU A 45 -9.68 -0.90 -8.49
C LEU A 45 -8.60 0.06 -7.94
N VAL A 46 -7.40 -0.45 -7.67
CA VAL A 46 -6.28 0.36 -7.19
C VAL A 46 -5.81 1.34 -8.27
N GLY A 47 -5.71 0.90 -9.52
CA GLY A 47 -5.37 1.78 -10.64
C GLY A 47 -6.37 2.93 -10.80
N LEU A 48 -7.67 2.63 -10.78
CA LEU A 48 -8.72 3.65 -10.84
C LEU A 48 -8.67 4.61 -9.64
N ALA A 49 -8.46 4.09 -8.43
CA ALA A 49 -8.32 4.91 -7.23
C ALA A 49 -7.09 5.83 -7.30
N ALA A 50 -5.95 5.33 -7.79
CA ALA A 50 -4.74 6.13 -7.98
C ALA A 50 -4.93 7.25 -9.02
N VAL A 51 -5.58 6.95 -10.14
CA VAL A 51 -5.94 7.96 -11.17
C VAL A 51 -6.86 9.02 -10.59
N ALA A 52 -7.91 8.62 -9.86
CA ALA A 52 -8.84 9.55 -9.22
C ALA A 52 -8.14 10.44 -8.19
N PHE A 53 -7.23 9.85 -7.40
CA PHE A 53 -6.42 10.58 -6.43
C PHE A 53 -5.52 11.61 -7.12
N ASP A 54 -4.79 11.21 -8.16
CA ASP A 54 -3.91 12.13 -8.91
C ASP A 54 -4.69 13.29 -9.55
N LYS A 55 -5.82 13.00 -10.20
CA LYS A 55 -6.68 14.03 -10.79
C LYS A 55 -7.25 14.97 -9.73
N GLY A 56 -7.63 14.45 -8.56
CA GLY A 56 -8.10 15.27 -7.45
C GLY A 56 -7.03 16.23 -6.92
N VAL A 57 -5.79 15.74 -6.74
CA VAL A 57 -4.65 16.57 -6.31
C VAL A 57 -4.38 17.68 -7.33
N ALA A 58 -4.28 17.31 -8.60
CA ALA A 58 -4.02 18.28 -9.69
C ALA A 58 -5.14 19.32 -9.79
N TRP A 59 -6.41 18.90 -9.63
CA TRP A 59 -7.54 19.81 -9.63
C TRP A 59 -7.46 20.84 -8.49
N LEU A 60 -7.17 20.40 -7.25
CA LEU A 60 -7.00 21.31 -6.11
C LEU A 60 -5.84 22.28 -6.31
N GLN A 61 -4.71 21.80 -6.84
CA GLN A 61 -3.57 22.66 -7.17
C GLN A 61 -3.94 23.71 -8.23
N ASN A 62 -4.74 23.32 -9.24
CA ASN A 62 -5.24 24.25 -10.25
C ASN A 62 -6.19 25.30 -9.67
N GLN A 63 -7.07 24.92 -8.72
CA GLN A 63 -7.94 25.90 -8.03
C GLN A 63 -7.13 26.90 -7.21
N ARG A 64 -6.06 26.46 -6.52
CA ARG A 64 -5.14 27.39 -5.85
C ARG A 64 -4.51 28.35 -6.84
N MET A 65 -4.00 27.86 -7.98
CA MET A 65 -3.43 28.73 -9.01
C MET A 65 -4.45 29.73 -9.55
N GLY A 66 -5.69 29.32 -9.81
CA GLY A 66 -6.78 30.22 -10.21
C GLY A 66 -7.05 31.31 -9.18
N ALA A 67 -7.09 30.97 -7.89
CA ALA A 67 -7.24 31.94 -6.81
C ALA A 67 -6.10 32.97 -6.77
N LEU A 68 -4.86 32.55 -7.03
CA LEU A 68 -3.71 33.45 -7.09
C LEU A 68 -3.80 34.45 -8.25
N VAL A 69 -4.34 34.04 -9.41
CA VAL A 69 -4.53 34.93 -10.56
C VAL A 69 -5.50 36.07 -10.22
N HIS A 70 -6.58 35.79 -9.48
CA HIS A 70 -7.55 36.81 -9.07
C HIS A 70 -7.01 37.86 -8.10
N THR A 71 -5.92 37.56 -7.39
CA THR A 71 -5.29 38.47 -6.43
C THR A 71 -3.90 38.94 -6.89
N ALA A 72 -3.55 38.76 -8.16
CA ALA A 72 -2.20 38.98 -8.68
C ALA A 72 -1.74 40.45 -8.55
N ASP A 73 -2.67 41.40 -8.52
CA ASP A 73 -2.37 42.83 -8.47
C ASP A 73 -1.92 43.32 -7.08
N ASN A 74 -2.22 42.56 -6.02
CA ASN A 74 -1.94 42.93 -4.63
C ASN A 74 -1.03 41.90 -3.97
N TYR A 75 0.27 42.19 -3.92
CA TYR A 75 1.29 41.25 -3.45
C TYR A 75 1.08 40.75 -2.00
N PRO A 76 0.78 41.62 -1.00
CA PRO A 76 0.42 41.14 0.34
C PRO A 76 -0.80 40.22 0.36
N LEU A 77 -1.85 40.54 -0.41
CA LEU A 77 -3.05 39.72 -0.48
C LEU A 77 -2.75 38.36 -1.16
N LEU A 78 -1.95 38.37 -2.23
CA LEU A 78 -1.49 37.19 -2.95
C LEU A 78 -0.78 36.19 -2.01
N LEU A 79 0.17 36.66 -1.20
CA LEU A 79 0.86 35.83 -0.22
C LEU A 79 -0.11 35.29 0.85
N THR A 80 -1.05 36.12 1.28
CA THR A 80 -2.06 35.75 2.28
C THR A 80 -2.97 34.63 1.75
N VAL A 81 -3.50 34.75 0.52
CA VAL A 81 -4.36 33.71 -0.06
C VAL A 81 -3.58 32.44 -0.36
N ALA A 82 -2.32 32.54 -0.82
CA ALA A 82 -1.45 31.39 -1.03
C ALA A 82 -1.28 30.57 0.26
N PHE A 83 -1.01 31.26 1.36
CA PHE A 83 -0.87 30.64 2.68
C PHE A 83 -2.19 30.06 3.17
N LEU A 84 -3.27 30.84 3.18
CA LEU A 84 -4.56 30.42 3.72
C LEU A 84 -5.18 29.24 2.96
N CYS A 85 -5.16 29.25 1.63
CA CYS A 85 -5.67 28.13 0.84
C CYS A 85 -4.93 26.83 1.16
N SER A 86 -3.60 26.90 1.27
CA SER A 86 -2.77 25.74 1.60
C SER A 86 -2.98 25.29 3.04
N ALA A 87 -3.08 26.23 3.99
CA ALA A 87 -3.31 25.96 5.40
C ALA A 87 -4.66 25.27 5.64
N VAL A 88 -5.74 25.75 5.00
CA VAL A 88 -7.08 25.14 5.12
C VAL A 88 -7.08 23.71 4.60
N LEU A 89 -6.50 23.47 3.42
CA LEU A 89 -6.40 22.13 2.84
C LEU A 89 -5.55 21.18 3.70
N ALA A 90 -4.43 21.67 4.24
CA ALA A 90 -3.62 20.90 5.16
C ALA A 90 -4.38 20.57 6.45
N MET A 91 -4.98 21.57 7.12
CA MET A 91 -5.76 21.38 8.35
C MET A 91 -6.89 20.37 8.16
N PHE A 92 -7.57 20.40 7.01
CA PHE A 92 -8.58 19.41 6.67
C PHE A 92 -8.00 17.98 6.65
N GLY A 93 -6.86 17.79 5.99
CA GLY A 93 -6.19 16.48 5.96
C GLY A 93 -5.72 16.00 7.33
N TYR A 94 -5.10 16.87 8.11
CA TYR A 94 -4.68 16.57 9.49
C TYR A 94 -5.88 16.23 10.38
N PHE A 95 -6.99 16.97 10.27
CA PHE A 95 -8.21 16.73 11.02
C PHE A 95 -8.80 15.34 10.70
N LEU A 96 -8.93 15.00 9.41
CA LEU A 96 -9.46 13.69 9.01
C LEU A 96 -8.65 12.52 9.60
N VAL A 97 -7.32 12.59 9.50
CA VAL A 97 -6.43 11.56 10.04
C VAL A 97 -6.57 11.45 11.55
N ARG A 98 -6.49 12.57 12.27
CA ARG A 98 -6.54 12.57 13.74
C ARG A 98 -7.89 12.14 14.29
N LYS A 99 -8.98 12.44 13.58
CA LYS A 99 -10.34 12.16 14.05
C LYS A 99 -10.81 10.74 13.73
N TYR A 100 -10.48 10.20 12.57
CA TYR A 100 -11.15 9.01 12.04
C TYR A 100 -10.24 7.79 11.82
N ALA A 101 -8.98 7.99 11.41
CA ALA A 101 -8.03 6.91 11.14
C ALA A 101 -6.58 7.38 11.42
N PRO A 102 -6.11 7.33 12.68
CA PRO A 102 -4.76 7.77 13.03
C PRO A 102 -3.64 7.01 12.29
N GLU A 103 -3.88 5.74 11.95
CA GLU A 103 -3.01 4.88 11.14
C GLU A 103 -2.88 5.33 9.68
N ALA A 104 -3.76 6.23 9.21
CA ALA A 104 -3.67 6.82 7.88
C ALA A 104 -2.69 8.01 7.84
N GLY A 105 -2.02 8.35 8.95
CA GLY A 105 -0.99 9.39 8.98
C GLY A 105 0.31 8.97 8.29
N GLY A 106 1.11 9.96 7.86
CA GLY A 106 2.43 9.73 7.26
C GLY A 106 2.38 8.93 5.95
N SER A 107 3.46 8.18 5.67
CA SER A 107 3.57 7.34 4.47
C SER A 107 2.45 6.29 4.42
N GLY A 108 2.32 5.48 5.47
CA GLY A 108 1.39 4.35 5.50
C GLY A 108 2.00 3.03 4.98
N ILE A 109 3.18 3.06 4.38
CA ILE A 109 3.95 1.86 4.02
C ILE A 109 4.24 0.98 5.27
N PRO A 110 4.72 1.52 6.41
CA PRO A 110 4.97 0.70 7.61
C PRO A 110 3.70 0.03 8.18
N GLU A 111 2.53 0.61 7.95
CA GLU A 111 1.25 0.03 8.36
C GLU A 111 0.88 -1.19 7.50
N ILE A 112 1.24 -1.18 6.22
CA ILE A 112 1.04 -2.31 5.32
C ILE A 112 2.09 -3.40 5.56
N GLU A 113 3.35 -3.05 5.82
CA GLU A 113 4.39 -4.00 6.25
C GLU A 113 3.96 -4.74 7.52
N GLY A 114 3.58 -3.97 8.56
CA GLY A 114 3.08 -4.55 9.80
C GLY A 114 1.81 -5.39 9.60
N ALA A 115 0.99 -5.10 8.58
CA ALA A 115 -0.18 -5.92 8.25
C ALA A 115 0.20 -7.23 7.52
N LEU A 116 1.27 -7.23 6.72
CA LEU A 116 1.83 -8.44 6.11
C LEU A 116 2.50 -9.34 7.16
N GLU A 117 2.98 -8.77 8.26
CA GLU A 117 3.44 -9.51 9.45
C GLU A 117 2.32 -9.87 10.45
N ASP A 118 1.06 -9.60 10.09
CA ASP A 118 -0.13 -9.78 10.95
C ASP A 118 -0.04 -9.03 12.31
N GLN A 119 0.81 -7.99 12.40
CA GLN A 119 1.00 -7.12 13.58
C GLN A 119 0.14 -5.86 13.55
N ARG A 120 -0.36 -5.46 12.37
CA ARG A 120 -1.19 -4.26 12.19
C ARG A 120 -2.53 -4.59 11.53
N PRO A 121 -3.65 -4.04 12.02
CA PRO A 121 -4.96 -4.27 11.41
C PRO A 121 -5.16 -3.39 10.17
N VAL A 122 -5.84 -3.94 9.16
CA VAL A 122 -6.20 -3.21 7.94
C VAL A 122 -7.67 -2.78 8.00
N ARG A 123 -7.94 -1.56 8.49
CA ARG A 123 -9.29 -1.00 8.68
C ARG A 123 -9.76 -0.25 7.44
N TRP A 124 -9.96 -0.95 6.33
CA TRP A 124 -10.24 -0.36 5.01
C TRP A 124 -11.43 0.62 5.02
N TRP A 125 -12.48 0.33 5.78
CA TRP A 125 -13.66 1.20 5.90
C TRP A 125 -13.36 2.59 6.50
N ARG A 126 -12.27 2.72 7.27
CA ARG A 126 -11.78 4.00 7.82
C ARG A 126 -10.67 4.59 6.97
N VAL A 127 -9.67 3.77 6.60
CA VAL A 127 -8.46 4.25 5.95
C VAL A 127 -8.71 4.70 4.52
N LEU A 128 -9.56 4.02 3.74
CA LEU A 128 -9.83 4.40 2.35
C LEU A 128 -10.34 5.85 2.22
N PRO A 129 -11.45 6.26 2.87
CA PRO A 129 -11.89 7.65 2.77
C PRO A 129 -10.90 8.62 3.42
N VAL A 130 -10.32 8.28 4.58
CA VAL A 130 -9.42 9.20 5.29
C VAL A 130 -8.11 9.45 4.52
N LYS A 131 -7.47 8.40 4.01
CA LYS A 131 -6.21 8.52 3.28
C LYS A 131 -6.41 9.19 1.94
N PHE A 132 -7.52 8.89 1.25
CA PHE A 132 -7.86 9.51 -0.02
C PHE A 132 -8.15 11.01 0.17
N PHE A 133 -9.17 11.39 0.93
CA PHE A 133 -9.54 12.80 1.08
C PHE A 133 -8.52 13.60 1.91
N GLY A 134 -7.89 12.97 2.90
CA GLY A 134 -6.83 13.61 3.67
C GLY A 134 -5.57 13.87 2.84
N GLY A 135 -5.19 12.91 1.99
CA GLY A 135 -4.09 13.07 1.04
C GLY A 135 -4.38 14.11 -0.06
N LEU A 136 -5.64 14.20 -0.52
CA LEU A 136 -6.07 15.30 -1.41
C LEU A 136 -5.82 16.66 -0.77
N GLY A 137 -6.13 16.82 0.53
CA GLY A 137 -5.86 18.06 1.27
C GLY A 137 -4.37 18.40 1.34
N THR A 138 -3.53 17.47 1.79
CA THR A 138 -2.10 17.76 1.98
C THR A 138 -1.34 17.94 0.66
N LEU A 139 -1.54 17.06 -0.32
CA LEU A 139 -0.89 17.18 -1.64
C LEU A 139 -1.50 18.30 -2.49
N GLY A 140 -2.82 18.47 -2.43
CA GLY A 140 -3.51 19.59 -3.10
C GLY A 140 -3.09 20.95 -2.56
N GLY A 141 -2.78 21.02 -1.26
CA GLY A 141 -2.19 22.17 -0.58
C GLY A 141 -0.72 22.45 -0.93
N GLY A 142 -0.06 21.57 -1.69
CA GLY A 142 1.32 21.77 -2.15
C GLY A 142 2.39 21.46 -1.10
N MET A 143 2.10 20.58 -0.13
CA MET A 143 3.09 20.13 0.84
C MET A 143 4.16 19.23 0.18
N VAL A 144 5.37 19.21 0.76
CA VAL A 144 6.49 18.38 0.28
C VAL A 144 6.30 16.93 0.72
N LEU A 145 5.42 16.22 0.01
CA LEU A 145 5.05 14.83 0.22
C LEU A 145 4.83 14.17 -1.15
N GLY A 146 4.99 12.85 -1.19
CA GLY A 146 4.75 12.07 -2.40
C GLY A 146 3.37 11.39 -2.44
N ARG A 147 3.01 10.89 -3.61
CA ARG A 147 1.75 10.15 -3.86
C ARG A 147 1.87 8.65 -3.55
N GLU A 148 3.10 8.15 -3.43
CA GLU A 148 3.42 6.75 -3.20
C GLU A 148 2.87 6.20 -1.89
N GLY A 149 3.08 6.92 -0.77
CA GLY A 149 2.54 6.49 0.53
C GLY A 149 1.01 6.32 0.52
N PRO A 150 0.25 7.36 0.12
CA PRO A 150 -1.20 7.27 -0.02
C PRO A 150 -1.65 6.12 -0.92
N THR A 151 -1.10 5.99 -2.12
CA THR A 151 -1.52 4.97 -3.11
C THR A 151 -1.19 3.55 -2.67
N VAL A 152 -0.04 3.31 -2.03
CA VAL A 152 0.32 2.00 -1.47
C VAL A 152 -0.62 1.61 -0.33
N GLN A 153 -0.89 2.52 0.62
CA GLN A 153 -1.78 2.21 1.74
C GLN A 153 -3.24 2.05 1.29
N ILE A 154 -3.73 2.91 0.38
CA ILE A 154 -5.04 2.75 -0.25
C ILE A 154 -5.11 1.40 -0.99
N GLY A 155 -4.06 1.07 -1.74
CA GLY A 155 -3.95 -0.16 -2.51
C GLY A 155 -4.07 -1.41 -1.64
N GLY A 156 -3.29 -1.49 -0.56
CA GLY A 156 -3.38 -2.59 0.40
C GLY A 156 -4.74 -2.69 1.07
N ASN A 157 -5.36 -1.56 1.41
CA ASN A 157 -6.72 -1.54 1.99
C ASN A 157 -7.80 -1.98 0.97
N ILE A 158 -7.66 -1.66 -0.32
CA ILE A 158 -8.53 -2.20 -1.37
C ILE A 158 -8.35 -3.72 -1.49
N GLY A 159 -7.12 -4.22 -1.44
CA GLY A 159 -6.82 -5.65 -1.41
C GLY A 159 -7.55 -6.36 -0.27
N ARG A 160 -7.49 -5.79 0.95
CA ARG A 160 -8.22 -6.30 2.11
C ARG A 160 -9.75 -6.17 1.96
N MET A 161 -10.24 -5.06 1.42
CA MET A 161 -11.67 -4.86 1.19
C MET A 161 -12.25 -5.94 0.27
N VAL A 162 -11.55 -6.25 -0.83
CA VAL A 162 -11.96 -7.33 -1.75
C VAL A 162 -11.94 -8.69 -1.04
N LEU A 163 -10.89 -8.99 -0.26
CA LEU A 163 -10.81 -10.21 0.54
C LEU A 163 -12.04 -10.37 1.46
N ASP A 164 -12.39 -9.32 2.20
CA ASP A 164 -13.48 -9.33 3.18
C ASP A 164 -14.87 -9.41 2.49
N ILE A 165 -15.09 -8.67 1.40
CA ILE A 165 -16.35 -8.66 0.64
C ILE A 165 -16.63 -10.05 0.04
N PHE A 166 -15.63 -10.66 -0.59
CA PHE A 166 -15.76 -11.98 -1.21
C PHE A 166 -15.50 -13.13 -0.23
N ARG A 167 -15.20 -12.83 1.04
CA ARG A 167 -14.99 -13.79 2.15
C ARG A 167 -14.00 -14.91 1.81
N LEU A 168 -12.94 -14.56 1.09
CA LEU A 168 -11.86 -15.49 0.78
C LEU A 168 -11.14 -15.90 2.08
N LYS A 169 -10.87 -17.19 2.24
CA LYS A 169 -10.22 -17.75 3.43
C LYS A 169 -8.79 -18.19 3.10
N GLY A 170 -7.93 -18.15 4.12
CA GLY A 170 -6.54 -18.62 4.02
C GLY A 170 -5.52 -17.48 4.10
N ASP A 171 -4.35 -17.80 4.65
CA ASP A 171 -3.25 -16.85 4.80
C ASP A 171 -2.71 -16.41 3.43
N GLU A 172 -2.62 -17.33 2.47
CA GLU A 172 -2.21 -17.06 1.09
C GLU A 172 -3.08 -15.95 0.45
N ALA A 173 -4.41 -16.11 0.49
CA ALA A 173 -5.31 -15.10 -0.07
C ALA A 173 -5.17 -13.74 0.64
N ARG A 174 -5.01 -13.74 1.97
CA ARG A 174 -4.84 -12.51 2.77
C ARG A 174 -3.56 -11.78 2.38
N HIS A 175 -2.41 -12.46 2.41
CA HIS A 175 -1.11 -11.84 2.15
C HIS A 175 -0.96 -11.48 0.68
N THR A 176 -1.37 -12.34 -0.25
CA THR A 176 -1.26 -12.08 -1.69
C THR A 176 -2.11 -10.88 -2.11
N LEU A 177 -3.39 -10.80 -1.74
CA LEU A 177 -4.23 -9.66 -2.16
C LEU A 177 -3.81 -8.34 -1.51
N LEU A 178 -3.35 -8.37 -0.25
CA LEU A 178 -2.80 -7.21 0.43
C LEU A 178 -1.53 -6.70 -0.28
N ALA A 179 -0.60 -7.61 -0.60
CA ALA A 179 0.65 -7.30 -1.28
C ALA A 179 0.43 -6.84 -2.73
N THR A 180 -0.43 -7.51 -3.50
CA THR A 180 -0.77 -7.10 -4.87
C THR A 180 -1.42 -5.72 -4.89
N GLY A 181 -2.30 -5.41 -3.93
CA GLY A 181 -2.89 -4.08 -3.80
C GLY A 181 -1.84 -3.00 -3.55
N ALA A 182 -0.90 -3.26 -2.64
CA ALA A 182 0.22 -2.37 -2.36
C ALA A 182 1.13 -2.17 -3.59
N ALA A 183 1.48 -3.25 -4.29
CA ALA A 183 2.29 -3.23 -5.51
C ALA A 183 1.63 -2.40 -6.62
N ALA A 184 0.33 -2.63 -6.84
CA ALA A 184 -0.46 -1.91 -7.83
C ALA A 184 -0.55 -0.41 -7.49
N GLY A 185 -0.61 -0.07 -6.19
CA GLY A 185 -0.57 1.31 -5.72
C GLY A 185 0.73 2.01 -6.11
N LEU A 186 1.87 1.38 -5.83
CA LEU A 186 3.18 1.92 -6.22
C LEU A 186 3.34 2.01 -7.74
N ALA A 187 2.94 0.95 -8.45
CA ALA A 187 3.01 0.90 -9.91
C ALA A 187 2.20 2.03 -10.55
N ALA A 188 0.99 2.30 -10.05
CA ALA A 188 0.13 3.37 -10.54
C ALA A 188 0.64 4.77 -10.18
N ALA A 189 1.29 4.93 -9.01
CA ALA A 189 1.86 6.22 -8.60
C ALA A 189 3.04 6.66 -9.46
N PHE A 190 3.84 5.72 -9.97
CA PHE A 190 5.06 6.00 -10.73
C PHE A 190 5.01 5.57 -12.19
N ASN A 191 3.91 5.00 -12.66
CA ASN A 191 3.84 4.33 -13.96
C ASN A 191 4.98 3.29 -14.13
N ALA A 192 5.28 2.57 -13.06
CA ALA A 192 6.47 1.72 -12.94
C ALA A 192 6.07 0.31 -12.46
N PRO A 193 5.55 -0.56 -13.36
CA PRO A 193 5.02 -1.87 -12.98
C PRO A 193 6.09 -2.79 -12.36
N LEU A 194 7.30 -2.80 -12.92
CA LEU A 194 8.40 -3.62 -12.40
C LEU A 194 8.86 -3.14 -11.01
N ALA A 195 8.87 -1.82 -10.76
CA ALA A 195 9.21 -1.27 -9.46
C ALA A 195 8.17 -1.66 -8.40
N GLY A 196 6.88 -1.66 -8.76
CA GLY A 196 5.81 -2.16 -7.88
C GLY A 196 6.02 -3.59 -7.43
N ILE A 197 6.41 -4.47 -8.35
CA ILE A 197 6.67 -5.90 -8.05
C ILE A 197 7.94 -6.04 -7.21
N LEU A 198 9.05 -5.40 -7.61
CA LEU A 198 10.31 -5.46 -6.88
C LEU A 198 10.17 -4.95 -5.45
N PHE A 199 9.44 -3.85 -5.25
CA PHE A 199 9.20 -3.28 -3.93
C PHE A 199 8.54 -4.27 -2.97
N ILE A 200 7.61 -5.09 -3.45
CA ILE A 200 7.01 -6.14 -2.60
C ILE A 200 8.03 -7.22 -2.25
N ILE A 201 8.85 -7.62 -3.23
CA ILE A 201 9.79 -8.74 -3.08
C ILE A 201 11.00 -8.36 -2.22
N GLU A 202 11.45 -7.10 -2.29
CA GLU A 202 12.65 -6.61 -1.63
C GLU A 202 12.37 -6.02 -0.24
N GLU A 203 11.31 -5.22 -0.10
CA GLU A 203 11.04 -4.44 1.12
C GLU A 203 9.83 -4.96 1.90
N MET A 204 8.69 -5.17 1.25
CA MET A 204 7.41 -5.36 1.97
C MET A 204 7.15 -6.78 2.47
N ARG A 205 7.83 -7.79 1.92
CA ARG A 205 7.66 -9.18 2.36
C ARG A 205 8.11 -9.32 3.83
N PRO A 206 7.55 -10.26 4.61
CA PRO A 206 8.07 -10.55 5.94
C PRO A 206 9.57 -10.90 5.86
N GLN A 207 10.42 -9.98 6.33
CA GLN A 207 11.85 -10.03 6.01
C GLN A 207 12.58 -11.17 6.72
N PHE A 208 12.03 -11.61 7.86
CA PHE A 208 12.62 -12.65 8.71
C PHE A 208 11.88 -13.99 8.66
N ARG A 209 10.88 -14.15 7.76
CA ARG A 209 10.11 -15.40 7.61
C ARG A 209 9.92 -15.76 6.14
N TYR A 210 10.18 -17.02 5.80
CA TYR A 210 9.96 -17.51 4.44
C TYR A 210 8.48 -17.74 4.19
N THR A 211 7.87 -16.90 3.35
CA THR A 211 6.50 -17.06 2.84
C THR A 211 6.52 -16.79 1.34
N LEU A 212 7.01 -17.75 0.56
CA LEU A 212 6.84 -17.77 -0.89
C LEU A 212 6.27 -19.14 -1.25
N ILE A 213 5.25 -19.09 -2.11
CA ILE A 213 4.52 -20.18 -2.76
C ILE A 213 5.35 -21.47 -2.86
#